data_AF-A0A495V632-F1
#
_entry.id   AF-A0A495V632-F1
#
_cell.length_a   1.000
_cell.length_b   1.000
_cell.length_c   1.000
_cell.angle_alpha   90.00
_cell.angle_beta   90.00
_cell.angle_gamma   90.00
#
_symmetry.space_group_name_H-M   'P 1'
#
loop_
_entity.id
_entity.type
_entity.pdbx_description
1 polymer ?
#
loop_
_entity_poly.entity_id
_entity_poly.type
_entity_poly.pdbx_seq_one_letter_code
_entity_poly.pdbx_strand_id
1 'polypeptide(L)'
;MFRPIQMTLLVALALPLAQNAVAEQGTAKILAPWEANGQLFQIAVDKLQFIGTFEGIMYIEHGEGLLDAALFTCPSTQIIHVLSNQLESHGFCTIESPTGDSVYAEFTCNGEPGSCKGTFTLTGGTGRLAGITGQSDMIVRTALSGTAMNEATGGTVSAAKGLAIWPEMRFEFPGKSAKSGMLGTGPGSNGGEIIPEMLNPVDPGSSVVPEASAEGAASGTSPASGSAQGATTGER
;
A
#
# COMPACT_ATOMS: atom_id res chain seq x y z
N MET A 1 25.80 -18.30 -84.32
CA MET A 1 25.57 -16.86 -84.08
C MET A 1 24.90 -16.70 -82.72
N PHE A 2 25.49 -15.82 -81.89
CA PHE A 2 24.96 -15.01 -80.79
C PHE A 2 23.61 -15.37 -80.08
N ARG A 3 23.72 -15.53 -78.74
CA ARG A 3 22.82 -15.22 -77.57
C ARG A 3 21.69 -14.17 -77.80
N PRO A 4 20.70 -13.89 -76.89
CA PRO A 4 20.61 -14.12 -75.41
C PRO A 4 19.18 -14.40 -74.78
N ILE A 5 19.04 -14.96 -73.55
CA ILE A 5 18.78 -14.37 -72.19
C ILE A 5 17.33 -13.85 -71.95
N GLN A 6 16.45 -14.58 -71.24
CA GLN A 6 16.02 -14.43 -69.83
C GLN A 6 15.64 -13.02 -69.32
N MET A 7 14.44 -12.87 -68.74
CA MET A 7 14.24 -12.31 -67.38
C MET A 7 12.75 -12.32 -66.99
N THR A 8 12.31 -13.41 -66.36
CA THR A 8 11.04 -13.44 -65.63
C THR A 8 11.32 -12.93 -64.22
N LEU A 9 10.96 -11.69 -63.94
CA LEU A 9 11.12 -11.04 -62.64
C LEU A 9 9.98 -11.47 -61.71
N LEU A 10 10.23 -12.47 -60.85
CA LEU A 10 9.38 -12.75 -59.68
C LEU A 10 9.80 -11.80 -58.55
N VAL A 11 9.00 -10.75 -58.30
CA VAL A 11 9.08 -9.93 -57.09
C VAL A 11 8.30 -10.64 -55.99
N ALA A 12 9.01 -11.38 -55.14
CA ALA A 12 8.47 -11.93 -53.90
C ALA A 12 8.36 -10.81 -52.85
N LEU A 13 7.15 -10.29 -52.66
CA LEU A 13 6.82 -9.29 -51.64
C LEU A 13 6.82 -9.98 -50.25
N ALA A 14 7.96 -9.97 -49.57
CA ALA A 14 8.06 -10.41 -48.18
C ALA A 14 7.47 -9.34 -47.25
N LEU A 15 6.18 -9.48 -46.88
CA LEU A 15 5.61 -8.70 -45.79
C LEU A 15 6.20 -9.22 -44.46
N PRO A 16 6.84 -8.36 -43.64
CA PRO A 16 7.15 -8.75 -42.27
C PRO A 16 5.84 -8.84 -41.50
N LEU A 17 5.50 -10.05 -41.05
CA LEU A 17 4.49 -10.28 -40.03
C LEU A 17 5.00 -9.61 -38.75
N ALA A 18 4.59 -8.37 -38.51
CA ALA A 18 4.71 -7.76 -37.20
C ALA A 18 3.81 -8.57 -36.26
N GLN A 19 4.42 -9.51 -35.53
CA GLN A 19 3.78 -10.13 -34.38
C GLN A 19 3.58 -9.02 -33.35
N ASN A 20 2.39 -8.44 -33.33
CA ASN A 20 1.96 -7.65 -32.19
C ASN A 20 1.93 -8.61 -31.01
N ALA A 21 2.99 -8.59 -30.20
CA ALA A 21 2.99 -9.25 -28.91
C ALA A 21 1.93 -8.55 -28.07
N VAL A 22 0.72 -9.10 -28.07
CA VAL A 22 -0.34 -8.70 -27.16
C VAL A 22 0.19 -9.01 -25.77
N ALA A 23 0.51 -7.97 -24.99
CA ALA A 23 0.91 -8.12 -23.61
C ALA A 23 -0.25 -8.83 -22.88
N GLU A 24 0.03 -9.97 -22.26
CA GLU A 24 -0.98 -10.69 -21.49
C GLU A 24 -1.32 -9.85 -20.25
N GLN A 25 -2.59 -9.47 -20.12
CA GLN A 25 -3.09 -8.68 -19.01
C GLN A 25 -3.26 -9.57 -17.77
N GLY A 26 -2.64 -9.16 -16.66
CA GLY A 26 -2.83 -9.79 -15.34
C GLY A 26 -3.89 -9.05 -14.53
N THR A 27 -4.53 -9.77 -13.61
CA THR A 27 -5.52 -9.23 -12.67
C THR A 27 -5.22 -9.71 -11.25
N ALA A 28 -5.29 -8.83 -10.27
CA ALA A 28 -5.12 -9.15 -8.87
C ALA A 28 -6.06 -8.34 -7.97
N LYS A 29 -6.54 -8.93 -6.87
CA LYS A 29 -7.18 -8.17 -5.80
C LYS A 29 -6.13 -7.77 -4.78
N ILE A 30 -6.12 -6.50 -4.38
CA ILE A 30 -5.11 -5.94 -3.46
C ILE A 30 -5.82 -5.31 -2.27
N LEU A 31 -5.25 -5.54 -1.08
CA LEU A 31 -5.70 -4.96 0.18
C LEU A 31 -4.51 -4.26 0.84
N ALA A 32 -4.71 -3.05 1.35
CA ALA A 32 -3.65 -2.34 2.08
C ALA A 32 -4.19 -1.61 3.30
N PRO A 33 -3.91 -2.10 4.52
CA PRO A 33 -4.01 -1.29 5.71
C PRO A 33 -3.09 -0.08 5.57
N TRP A 34 -3.60 1.09 5.93
CA TRP A 34 -2.86 2.34 5.79
C TRP A 34 -2.98 3.21 7.02
N GLU A 35 -1.99 4.08 7.17
CA GLU A 35 -2.03 5.23 8.06
C GLU A 35 -1.72 6.51 7.29
N ALA A 36 -2.32 7.61 7.73
CA ALA A 36 -2.15 8.92 7.14
C ALA A 36 -1.64 9.88 8.19
N ASN A 37 -0.70 10.73 7.81
CA ASN A 37 -0.17 11.79 8.64
C ASN A 37 -0.09 13.07 7.82
N GLY A 38 -0.57 14.18 8.37
CA GLY A 38 -0.55 15.46 7.66
C GLY A 38 -1.08 16.63 8.47
N GLN A 39 -1.30 17.73 7.76
CA GLN A 39 -1.82 18.98 8.31
C GLN A 39 -3.18 19.31 7.71
N LEU A 40 -4.05 19.89 8.53
CA LEU A 40 -5.34 20.42 8.12
C LEU A 40 -5.30 21.96 8.12
N PHE A 41 -5.73 22.53 7.01
CA PHE A 41 -5.82 23.97 6.80
C PHE A 41 -7.25 24.36 6.51
N GLN A 42 -7.77 25.40 7.18
CA GLN A 42 -9.01 26.02 6.75
C GLN A 42 -8.70 26.96 5.56
N ILE A 43 -9.19 26.60 4.37
CA ILE A 43 -8.92 27.35 3.12
C ILE A 43 -10.13 28.16 2.64
N ALA A 44 -11.30 27.91 3.22
CA ALA A 44 -12.50 28.72 3.10
C ALA A 44 -13.40 28.53 4.33
N VAL A 45 -14.47 29.31 4.44
CA VAL A 45 -15.44 29.19 5.55
C VAL A 45 -15.98 27.76 5.68
N ASP A 46 -16.19 27.08 4.55
CA ASP A 46 -16.79 25.75 4.43
C ASP A 46 -15.84 24.69 3.87
N LYS A 47 -14.53 24.98 3.80
CA LYS A 47 -13.53 24.06 3.22
C LYS A 47 -12.31 23.87 4.10
N LEU A 48 -11.99 22.60 4.33
CA LEU A 48 -10.71 22.19 4.91
C LEU A 48 -9.86 21.53 3.82
N GLN A 49 -8.55 21.77 3.87
CA GLN A 49 -7.58 21.10 3.04
C GLN A 49 -6.65 20.26 3.91
N PHE A 50 -6.59 18.96 3.65
CA PHE A 50 -5.55 18.09 4.18
C PHE A 50 -4.39 18.05 3.20
N ILE A 51 -3.17 18.19 3.70
CA ILE A 51 -1.93 17.92 2.95
C ILE A 51 -1.09 16.97 3.79
N GLY A 52 -0.74 15.81 3.22
CA GLY A 52 0.00 14.80 3.95
C GLY A 52 0.29 13.56 3.13
N THR A 53 0.69 12.51 3.83
CA THR A 53 1.12 11.24 3.22
C THR A 53 0.29 10.09 3.77
N PHE A 54 -0.11 9.19 2.87
CA PHE A 54 -0.71 7.89 3.20
C PHE A 54 0.35 6.81 3.02
N GLU A 55 0.54 5.94 4.00
CA GLU A 55 1.55 4.90 3.98
C GLU A 55 0.98 3.58 4.48
N GLY A 56 1.48 2.46 3.96
CA GLY A 56 1.03 1.14 4.38
C GLY A 56 1.63 0.01 3.56
N ILE A 57 1.23 -1.21 3.88
CA ILE A 57 1.69 -2.40 3.16
C ILE A 57 0.56 -2.92 2.28
N MET A 58 0.84 -3.14 1.01
CA MET A 58 -0.07 -3.77 0.06
C MET A 58 0.13 -5.28 0.04
N TYR A 59 -0.98 -6.01 0.11
CA TYR A 59 -1.02 -7.46 0.02
C TYR A 59 -1.84 -7.87 -1.19
N ILE A 60 -1.29 -8.76 -2.01
CA ILE A 60 -2.00 -9.34 -3.14
C ILE A 60 -2.77 -10.56 -2.62
N GLU A 61 -4.09 -10.58 -2.82
CA GLU A 61 -4.92 -11.71 -2.40
C GLU A 61 -4.51 -12.97 -3.17
N HIS A 62 -4.18 -14.04 -2.43
CA HIS A 62 -3.60 -15.28 -2.96
C HIS A 62 -2.28 -15.10 -3.72
N GLY A 63 -1.60 -13.96 -3.54
CA GLY A 63 -0.44 -13.60 -4.33
C GLY A 63 0.86 -14.19 -3.79
N GLU A 64 1.69 -14.66 -4.71
CA GLU A 64 3.14 -14.77 -4.59
C GLU A 64 3.74 -13.92 -5.71
N GLY A 65 4.42 -12.80 -5.42
CA GLY A 65 4.91 -11.91 -6.46
C GLY A 65 5.81 -10.81 -5.95
N LEU A 66 6.44 -10.06 -6.86
CA LEU A 66 7.38 -8.98 -6.54
C LEU A 66 6.73 -7.82 -5.78
N LEU A 67 5.42 -7.59 -5.95
CA LEU A 67 4.70 -6.58 -5.17
C LEU A 67 3.87 -7.18 -4.03
N ASP A 68 4.03 -8.47 -3.73
CA ASP A 68 3.45 -8.98 -2.50
C ASP A 68 4.20 -8.38 -1.30
N ALA A 69 3.42 -7.96 -0.28
CA ALA A 69 3.90 -7.22 0.88
C ALA A 69 4.73 -5.97 0.52
N ALA A 70 4.37 -5.26 -0.55
CA ALA A 70 5.05 -4.03 -0.96
C ALA A 70 4.66 -2.83 -0.07
N LEU A 71 5.64 -1.99 0.27
CA LEU A 71 5.40 -0.73 0.97
C LEU A 71 4.90 0.30 -0.04
N PHE A 72 3.78 0.97 0.27
CA PHE A 72 3.34 2.11 -0.52
C PHE A 72 3.40 3.40 0.30
N THR A 73 3.75 4.48 -0.38
CA THR A 73 3.81 5.85 0.17
C THR A 73 3.17 6.79 -0.83
N CYS A 74 2.08 7.44 -0.45
CA CYS A 74 1.31 8.34 -1.30
C CYS A 74 1.18 9.75 -0.70
N PRO A 75 2.05 10.70 -1.09
CA PRO A 75 1.79 12.12 -0.89
C PRO A 75 0.49 12.53 -1.60
N SER A 76 -0.38 13.24 -0.89
CA SER A 76 -1.70 13.58 -1.38
C SER A 76 -2.26 14.86 -0.78
N THR A 77 -3.30 15.38 -1.44
CA THR A 77 -4.10 16.50 -0.96
C THR A 77 -5.57 16.08 -0.94
N GLN A 78 -6.29 16.48 0.11
CA GLN A 78 -7.73 16.29 0.20
C GLN A 78 -8.44 17.62 0.45
N ILE A 79 -9.58 17.81 -0.19
CA ILE A 79 -10.50 18.92 0.07
C ILE A 79 -11.75 18.35 0.72
N ILE A 80 -12.08 18.85 1.91
CA ILE A 80 -13.28 18.50 2.66
C ILE A 80 -14.22 19.69 2.60
N HIS A 81 -15.39 19.48 1.99
CA HIS A 81 -16.48 20.43 1.98
C HIS A 81 -17.38 20.18 3.19
N VAL A 82 -17.25 21.01 4.22
CA VAL A 82 -17.86 20.80 5.53
C VAL A 82 -19.39 20.79 5.45
N LEU A 83 -19.97 21.69 4.65
CA LEU A 83 -21.43 21.85 4.56
C LEU A 83 -22.10 20.78 3.70
N SER A 84 -21.45 20.37 2.60
CA SER A 84 -22.00 19.33 1.70
C SER A 84 -21.58 17.91 2.09
N ASN A 85 -20.73 17.76 3.11
CA ASN A 85 -20.14 16.49 3.54
C ASN A 85 -19.39 15.76 2.41
N GLN A 86 -18.78 16.50 1.49
CA GLN A 86 -18.05 15.94 0.35
C GLN A 86 -16.54 15.94 0.60
N LEU A 87 -15.88 14.92 0.11
CA LEU A 87 -14.44 14.74 0.11
C LEU A 87 -13.96 14.57 -1.33
N GLU A 88 -12.94 15.32 -1.71
CA GLU A 88 -12.19 15.12 -2.95
C GLU A 88 -10.71 14.89 -2.59
N SER A 89 -10.08 13.91 -3.22
CA SER A 89 -8.69 13.55 -2.91
C SER A 89 -7.95 13.13 -4.17
N HIS A 90 -6.69 13.52 -4.26
CA HIS A 90 -5.77 13.06 -5.28
C HIS A 90 -4.36 12.95 -4.73
N GLY A 91 -3.56 12.08 -5.31
CA GLY A 91 -2.18 11.91 -4.91
C GLY A 91 -1.38 11.07 -5.88
N PHE A 92 -0.09 11.02 -5.61
CA PHE A 92 0.88 10.21 -6.34
C PHE A 92 1.49 9.22 -5.36
N CYS A 93 1.74 8.01 -5.80
CA CYS A 93 2.23 6.93 -4.96
C CYS A 93 3.55 6.38 -5.50
N THR A 94 4.44 6.06 -4.58
CA THR A 94 5.55 5.13 -4.81
C THR A 94 5.22 3.84 -4.09
N ILE A 95 5.39 2.72 -4.78
CA ILE A 95 5.22 1.37 -4.25
C ILE A 95 6.58 0.68 -4.36
N GLU A 96 7.18 0.32 -3.24
CA GLU A 96 8.47 -0.35 -3.18
C GLU A 96 8.28 -1.84 -2.89
N SER A 97 8.80 -2.67 -3.81
CA SER A 97 8.89 -4.12 -3.60
C SER A 97 9.89 -4.44 -2.48
N PRO A 98 9.74 -5.60 -1.80
CA PRO A 98 10.76 -6.11 -0.87
C PRO A 98 12.14 -6.30 -1.51
N THR A 99 12.19 -6.32 -2.84
CA THR A 99 13.41 -6.52 -3.62
C THR A 99 14.06 -5.22 -4.13
N GLY A 100 13.48 -4.06 -3.81
CA GLY A 100 14.02 -2.74 -4.16
C GLY A 100 13.61 -2.19 -5.53
N ASP A 101 12.85 -2.94 -6.34
CA ASP A 101 12.16 -2.39 -7.51
C ASP A 101 10.97 -1.53 -7.06
N SER A 102 10.62 -0.48 -7.81
CA SER A 102 9.51 0.42 -7.48
C SER A 102 8.48 0.50 -8.61
N VAL A 103 7.23 0.79 -8.24
CA VAL A 103 6.13 1.17 -9.12
C VAL A 103 5.61 2.54 -8.72
N TYR A 104 5.25 3.34 -9.71
CA TYR A 104 4.64 4.64 -9.52
C TYR A 104 3.18 4.57 -9.91
N ALA A 105 2.34 5.30 -9.18
CA ALA A 105 0.93 5.39 -9.46
C ALA A 105 0.39 6.78 -9.14
N GLU A 106 -0.79 7.06 -9.68
CA GLU A 106 -1.62 8.18 -9.27
C GLU A 106 -2.99 7.67 -8.84
N PHE A 107 -3.64 8.40 -7.95
CA PHE A 107 -4.98 8.07 -7.54
C PHE A 107 -5.89 9.30 -7.46
N THR A 108 -7.18 9.04 -7.62
CA THR A 108 -8.26 9.94 -7.24
C THR A 108 -9.18 9.22 -6.27
N CYS A 109 -9.81 9.95 -5.34
CA CYS A 109 -10.77 9.38 -4.42
C CYS A 109 -11.79 10.44 -3.98
N ASN A 110 -13.04 10.24 -4.36
CA ASN A 110 -14.14 11.15 -4.02
C ASN A 110 -15.20 10.42 -3.20
N GLY A 111 -15.85 11.13 -2.30
CA GLY A 111 -16.87 10.54 -1.43
C GLY A 111 -17.21 11.44 -0.26
N GLU A 112 -17.25 10.85 0.92
CA GLU A 112 -17.53 11.54 2.19
C GLU A 112 -16.36 11.31 3.15
N PRO A 113 -16.16 12.18 4.15
CA PRO A 113 -15.19 11.93 5.21
C PRO A 113 -15.36 10.51 5.80
N GLY A 114 -14.32 9.70 5.67
CA GLY A 114 -14.28 8.32 6.16
C GLY A 114 -14.55 7.23 5.12
N SER A 115 -15.07 7.57 3.93
CA SER A 115 -15.26 6.61 2.84
C SER A 115 -15.22 7.29 1.47
N CYS A 116 -14.31 6.85 0.61
CA CYS A 116 -14.25 7.36 -0.76
C CYS A 116 -13.99 6.25 -1.78
N LYS A 117 -14.32 6.54 -3.04
CA LYS A 117 -14.04 5.70 -4.20
C LYS A 117 -13.39 6.51 -5.31
N GLY A 118 -12.57 5.88 -6.11
CA GLY A 118 -12.02 6.50 -7.31
C GLY A 118 -11.16 5.54 -8.09
N THR A 119 -10.13 6.06 -8.75
CA THR A 119 -9.27 5.28 -9.64
C THR A 119 -7.85 5.25 -9.11
N PHE A 120 -7.15 4.15 -9.38
CA PHE A 120 -5.73 4.00 -9.12
C PHE A 120 -5.05 3.53 -10.41
N THR A 121 -4.08 4.30 -10.90
CA THR A 121 -3.46 4.09 -12.21
C THR A 121 -1.95 3.97 -12.04
N LEU A 122 -1.34 2.89 -12.54
CA LEU A 122 0.11 2.75 -12.58
C LEU A 122 0.66 3.62 -13.70
N THR A 123 1.65 4.44 -13.38
CA THR A 123 2.25 5.43 -14.29
C THR A 123 3.67 5.05 -14.71
N GLY A 124 4.28 4.06 -14.06
CA GLY A 124 5.56 3.50 -14.46
C GLY A 124 6.19 2.63 -13.38
N GLY A 125 7.41 2.16 -13.62
CA GLY A 125 8.17 1.37 -12.67
C GLY A 125 9.65 1.31 -12.99
N THR A 126 10.43 0.73 -12.08
CA THR A 126 11.89 0.61 -12.17
C THR A 126 12.33 -0.84 -12.21
N GLY A 127 13.59 -1.07 -12.60
CA GLY A 127 14.23 -2.38 -12.58
C GLY A 127 13.40 -3.44 -13.31
N ARG A 128 12.99 -4.51 -12.61
CA ARG A 128 12.19 -5.57 -13.24
C ARG A 128 10.78 -5.10 -13.62
N LEU A 129 10.25 -4.12 -12.90
CA LEU A 129 8.91 -3.55 -13.08
C LEU A 129 8.89 -2.39 -14.10
N ALA A 130 9.99 -2.17 -14.82
CA ALA A 130 10.07 -1.16 -15.87
C ALA A 130 9.00 -1.35 -16.95
N GLY A 131 8.32 -0.25 -17.27
CA GLY A 131 7.26 -0.22 -18.29
C GLY A 131 5.91 -0.75 -17.82
N ILE A 132 5.74 -1.11 -16.55
CA ILE A 132 4.45 -1.55 -16.01
C ILE A 132 3.37 -0.47 -16.24
N THR A 133 2.21 -0.92 -16.69
CA THR A 133 0.99 -0.11 -16.76
C THR A 133 -0.14 -0.87 -16.10
N GLY A 134 -1.16 -0.16 -15.61
CA GLY A 134 -2.27 -0.82 -14.96
C GLY A 134 -3.28 0.15 -14.38
N GLN A 135 -4.46 -0.38 -14.05
CA GLN A 135 -5.52 0.41 -13.45
C GLN A 135 -6.46 -0.46 -12.63
N SER A 136 -7.01 0.11 -11.56
CA SER A 136 -8.12 -0.43 -10.78
C SER A 136 -9.04 0.68 -10.33
N ASP A 137 -10.27 0.30 -10.01
CA ASP A 137 -11.05 1.05 -9.03
C ASP A 137 -10.34 0.99 -7.66
N MET A 138 -10.51 2.04 -6.88
CA MET A 138 -10.00 2.13 -5.52
C MET A 138 -11.15 2.41 -4.56
N ILE A 139 -11.18 1.68 -3.45
CA ILE A 139 -12.13 1.87 -2.36
C ILE A 139 -11.33 2.12 -1.09
N VAL A 140 -11.57 3.24 -0.44
CA VAL A 140 -10.90 3.61 0.81
C VAL A 140 -11.93 3.69 1.93
N ARG A 141 -11.60 3.07 3.07
CA ARG A 141 -12.39 3.14 4.30
C ARG A 141 -11.50 3.57 5.44
N THR A 142 -11.84 4.68 6.10
CA THR A 142 -11.15 5.12 7.31
C THR A 142 -11.80 4.43 8.51
N ALA A 143 -10.98 3.78 9.34
CA ALA A 143 -11.43 3.13 10.56
C ALA A 143 -11.25 4.04 11.78
N LEU A 144 -10.17 4.82 11.80
CA LEU A 144 -9.82 5.71 12.91
C LEU A 144 -9.33 7.04 12.34
N SER A 145 -9.72 8.14 12.96
CA SER A 145 -9.21 9.47 12.64
C SER A 145 -9.07 10.28 13.92
N GLY A 146 -7.96 11.01 14.03
CA GLY A 146 -7.65 11.91 15.13
C GLY A 146 -7.13 13.23 14.60
N THR A 147 -7.37 14.30 15.35
CA THR A 147 -6.75 15.59 15.12
C THR A 147 -6.15 16.08 16.42
N ALA A 148 -5.03 16.78 16.33
CA ALA A 148 -4.37 17.41 17.47
C ALA A 148 -3.83 18.78 17.05
N MET A 149 -3.64 19.67 18.01
CA MET A 149 -2.94 20.93 17.77
C MET A 149 -1.44 20.69 17.96
N ASN A 150 -0.64 21.14 17.00
CA ASN A 150 0.80 21.20 17.14
C ASN A 150 1.16 22.44 17.98
N GLU A 151 1.68 22.23 19.18
CA GLU A 151 1.97 23.32 20.12
C GLU A 151 3.06 24.28 19.60
N ALA A 152 3.99 23.79 18.78
CA ALA A 152 5.08 24.60 18.24
C ALA A 152 4.64 25.50 17.07
N THR A 153 3.71 25.02 16.24
CA THR A 153 3.27 25.76 15.03
C THR A 153 1.87 26.37 15.17
N GLY A 154 1.10 25.98 16.20
CA GLY A 154 -0.31 26.30 16.35
C GLY A 154 -1.22 25.63 15.30
N GLY A 155 -0.67 24.80 14.40
CA GLY A 155 -1.40 24.17 13.31
C GLY A 155 -2.12 22.89 13.73
N THR A 156 -3.19 22.53 13.02
CA THR A 156 -3.90 21.26 13.25
C THR A 156 -3.21 20.14 12.49
N VAL A 157 -2.70 19.14 13.21
CA VAL A 157 -2.22 17.88 12.63
C VAL A 157 -3.36 16.87 12.61
N SER A 158 -3.37 16.04 11.58
CA SER A 158 -4.34 14.96 11.43
C SER A 158 -3.62 13.65 11.22
N ALA A 159 -4.09 12.63 11.94
CA ALA A 159 -3.69 11.25 11.76
C ALA A 159 -4.94 10.41 11.49
N ALA A 160 -4.84 9.47 10.56
CA ALA A 160 -5.94 8.54 10.28
C ALA A 160 -5.39 7.15 9.98
N LYS A 161 -6.22 6.13 10.16
CA LYS A 161 -5.93 4.75 9.80
C LYS A 161 -7.11 4.13 9.10
N GLY A 162 -6.86 3.24 8.16
CA GLY A 162 -7.91 2.62 7.38
C GLY A 162 -7.45 1.46 6.51
N LEU A 163 -8.28 1.15 5.54
CA LEU A 163 -8.06 0.11 4.55
C LEU A 163 -8.29 0.69 3.14
N ALA A 164 -7.37 0.42 2.23
CA ALA A 164 -7.52 0.61 0.81
C ALA A 164 -7.73 -0.75 0.15
N ILE A 165 -8.63 -0.80 -0.83
CA ILE A 165 -9.01 -2.01 -1.55
C ILE A 165 -8.98 -1.69 -3.04
N TRP A 166 -8.23 -2.49 -3.79
CA TRP A 166 -8.28 -2.53 -5.24
C TRP A 166 -8.86 -3.88 -5.64
N PRO A 167 -10.17 -3.94 -5.94
CA PRO A 167 -10.87 -5.20 -6.13
C PRO A 167 -10.39 -5.95 -7.38
N GLU A 168 -9.94 -5.22 -8.40
CA GLU A 168 -9.52 -5.79 -9.67
C GLU A 168 -8.41 -4.93 -10.31
N MET A 169 -7.20 -5.08 -9.78
CA MET A 169 -6.01 -4.45 -10.31
C MET A 169 -5.55 -5.13 -11.60
N ARG A 170 -5.83 -4.49 -12.73
CA ARG A 170 -5.33 -4.89 -14.05
C ARG A 170 -3.94 -4.35 -14.26
N PHE A 171 -3.03 -5.17 -14.79
CA PHE A 171 -1.67 -4.74 -15.10
C PHE A 171 -1.08 -5.47 -16.31
N GLU A 172 -0.15 -4.79 -16.98
CA GLU A 172 0.53 -5.26 -18.19
C GLU A 172 2.01 -4.89 -18.15
N PHE A 173 2.84 -5.73 -18.77
CA PHE A 173 4.28 -5.48 -18.96
C PHE A 173 4.62 -5.54 -20.45
N PRO A 174 5.25 -4.50 -21.01
CA PRO A 174 5.69 -4.51 -22.40
C PRO A 174 6.63 -5.69 -22.68
N GLY A 175 6.24 -6.56 -23.62
CA GLY A 175 7.06 -7.68 -24.09
C GLY A 175 7.23 -8.84 -23.10
N LYS A 176 6.48 -8.89 -21.99
CA LYS A 176 6.47 -10.01 -21.02
C LYS A 176 5.04 -10.47 -20.73
N SER A 177 4.84 -11.76 -20.52
CA SER A 177 3.53 -12.25 -20.08
C SER A 177 3.33 -11.98 -18.58
N ALA A 178 2.14 -11.52 -18.19
CA ALA A 178 1.77 -11.31 -16.78
C ALA A 178 1.88 -12.58 -15.92
N LYS A 179 1.84 -13.77 -16.55
CA LYS A 179 1.99 -15.08 -15.89
C LYS A 179 3.36 -15.37 -15.31
N SER A 180 4.38 -14.56 -15.58
CA SER A 180 5.75 -14.82 -15.13
C SER A 180 5.97 -14.44 -13.66
N GLY A 181 5.11 -14.87 -12.72
CA GLY A 181 5.39 -14.84 -11.27
C GLY A 181 5.71 -13.47 -10.66
N MET A 182 5.50 -12.36 -11.39
CA MET A 182 5.90 -11.04 -10.92
C MET A 182 4.87 -10.41 -9.99
N LEU A 183 3.60 -10.86 -10.02
CA LEU A 183 2.50 -10.29 -9.24
C LEU A 183 1.44 -11.33 -8.80
N GLY A 184 1.80 -12.61 -8.69
CA GLY A 184 0.89 -13.61 -8.10
C GLY A 184 -0.19 -14.18 -9.00
N THR A 185 0.05 -14.31 -10.31
CA THR A 185 -0.91 -15.00 -11.20
C THR A 185 -0.30 -16.25 -11.84
N GLY A 186 -0.27 -17.35 -11.08
CA GLY A 186 -0.14 -18.71 -11.61
C GLY A 186 -1.52 -19.39 -11.68
N PRO A 187 -1.79 -20.27 -12.67
CA PRO A 187 -3.13 -20.82 -12.90
C PRO A 187 -3.44 -21.96 -11.92
N GLY A 188 -4.39 -21.77 -11.00
CA GLY A 188 -4.95 -22.87 -10.21
C GLY A 188 -5.41 -22.53 -8.81
N SER A 189 -6.53 -21.80 -8.67
CA SER A 189 -7.37 -21.91 -7.47
C SER A 189 -8.53 -22.87 -7.78
N ASN A 190 -8.20 -24.16 -7.90
CA ASN A 190 -9.14 -25.21 -7.53
C ASN A 190 -8.70 -25.64 -6.13
N GLY A 191 -9.61 -25.47 -5.17
CA GLY A 191 -9.43 -25.97 -3.81
C GLY A 191 -9.03 -27.44 -3.81
N GLY A 192 -7.89 -27.71 -3.21
CA GLY A 192 -7.26 -29.02 -3.12
C GLY A 192 -6.21 -29.02 -2.03
N GLU A 193 -6.71 -28.97 -0.80
CA GLU A 193 -6.16 -29.63 0.40
C GLU A 193 -4.65 -29.91 0.44
N ILE A 194 -3.91 -29.04 1.14
CA ILE A 194 -2.76 -29.48 1.93
C ILE A 194 -2.86 -28.78 3.29
N ILE A 195 -3.52 -29.44 4.24
CA ILE A 195 -3.31 -29.15 5.66
C ILE A 195 -1.95 -29.76 6.02
N PRO A 196 -0.98 -28.99 6.54
CA PRO A 196 0.16 -29.59 7.22
C PRO A 196 -0.34 -30.22 8.50
N GLU A 197 -0.32 -31.55 8.56
CA GLU A 197 -0.53 -32.35 9.76
C GLU A 197 0.62 -32.05 10.75
N MET A 198 0.44 -30.98 11.53
CA MET A 198 1.34 -30.58 12.61
C MET A 198 0.55 -30.35 13.90
N LEU A 199 -0.15 -31.38 14.38
CA LEU A 199 -0.60 -31.43 15.77
C LEU A 199 -0.66 -32.89 16.23
N ASN A 200 0.49 -33.43 16.64
CA ASN A 200 0.50 -34.52 17.60
C ASN A 200 0.43 -33.90 19.01
N PRO A 201 -0.62 -34.16 19.81
CA PRO A 201 -0.64 -33.76 21.20
C PRO A 201 0.33 -34.64 21.99
N VAL A 202 1.35 -34.02 22.59
CA VAL A 202 2.18 -34.64 23.62
C VAL A 202 1.38 -34.65 24.92
N ASP A 203 1.25 -35.86 25.46
CA ASP A 203 0.52 -36.26 26.66
C ASP A 203 1.04 -35.56 27.95
N PRO A 204 0.20 -34.90 28.77
CA PRO A 204 0.62 -34.31 30.04
C PRO A 204 0.42 -35.32 31.17
N GLY A 205 1.43 -36.15 31.42
CA GLY A 205 1.35 -37.14 32.49
C GLY A 205 2.70 -37.57 33.04
N SER A 206 3.36 -36.72 33.84
CA SER A 206 4.23 -37.25 34.89
C SER A 206 4.48 -36.24 36.01
N SER A 207 3.92 -36.59 37.17
CA SER A 207 4.09 -36.02 38.49
C SER A 207 5.51 -36.21 39.03
N VAL A 208 6.16 -35.15 39.52
CA VAL A 208 7.04 -35.19 40.71
C VAL A 208 7.03 -33.82 41.41
N VAL A 209 6.48 -33.79 42.63
CA VAL A 209 6.87 -32.88 43.74
C VAL A 209 7.60 -33.79 44.75
N PRO A 210 8.63 -33.34 45.52
CA PRO A 210 8.45 -32.43 46.67
C PRO A 210 9.59 -31.37 46.82
N GLU A 211 9.31 -30.15 47.30
CA GLU A 211 9.45 -29.64 48.69
C GLU A 211 10.91 -29.34 49.13
N ALA A 212 11.24 -28.05 49.31
CA ALA A 212 12.07 -27.55 50.43
C ALA A 212 12.14 -26.00 50.47
N SER A 213 11.59 -25.47 51.56
CA SER A 213 11.82 -24.22 52.30
C SER A 213 13.08 -23.38 52.01
N ALA A 214 12.95 -22.04 52.01
CA ALA A 214 13.19 -21.19 53.20
C ALA A 214 13.42 -19.71 52.84
N GLU A 215 12.72 -18.84 53.58
CA GLU A 215 13.12 -17.55 54.19
C GLU A 215 13.98 -16.51 53.44
N GLY A 216 13.51 -15.25 53.49
CA GLY A 216 14.37 -14.09 53.22
C GLY A 216 13.62 -12.76 53.12
N ALA A 217 13.24 -12.20 54.28
CA ALA A 217 12.69 -10.86 54.43
C ALA A 217 13.73 -9.74 54.21
N ALA A 218 13.31 -8.59 53.66
CA ALA A 218 13.71 -7.21 54.03
C ALA A 218 13.09 -6.23 53.01
N SER A 219 12.09 -5.39 53.32
CA SER A 219 12.16 -4.09 54.04
C SER A 219 13.21 -3.12 53.47
N GLY A 220 12.76 -2.17 52.67
CA GLY A 220 13.54 -1.04 52.16
C GLY A 220 12.66 0.19 51.99
N THR A 221 12.78 1.11 52.92
CA THR A 221 12.06 2.37 53.14
C THR A 221 12.34 3.47 52.09
N SER A 222 11.32 4.30 51.86
CA SER A 222 11.33 5.71 51.36
C SER A 222 12.38 6.60 52.09
N PRO A 223 12.79 7.82 51.65
CA PRO A 223 11.86 8.95 51.37
C PRO A 223 12.33 10.09 50.40
N ALA A 224 11.48 11.14 50.36
CA ALA A 224 11.73 12.58 50.10
C ALA A 224 11.63 13.05 48.63
N SER A 225 10.59 13.80 48.22
CA SER A 225 10.18 15.17 48.58
C SER A 225 11.14 16.26 48.10
N GLY A 226 10.76 16.95 47.02
CA GLY A 226 11.42 18.15 46.52
C GLY A 226 10.40 19.10 45.91
N SER A 227 9.81 19.96 46.76
CA SER A 227 9.02 21.11 46.36
C SER A 227 9.97 22.26 46.01
N ALA A 228 9.78 22.91 44.85
CA ALA A 228 10.33 24.24 44.58
C ALA A 228 9.23 25.11 43.96
N GLN A 229 8.72 26.02 44.80
CA GLN A 229 7.93 27.18 44.41
C GLN A 229 8.85 28.19 43.71
N GLY A 230 8.37 28.77 42.63
CA GLY A 230 9.00 29.92 41.96
C GLY A 230 7.93 30.86 41.46
N ALA A 231 7.40 31.71 42.35
CA ALA A 231 6.61 32.87 41.99
C ALA A 231 7.57 34.01 41.59
N THR A 232 7.37 34.63 40.44
CA THR A 232 7.78 36.02 40.20
C THR A 232 6.72 36.76 39.41
N THR A 233 6.05 37.64 40.13
CA THR A 233 5.25 38.78 39.67
C THR A 233 6.15 39.75 38.89
N GLY A 234 5.64 40.31 37.80
CA GLY A 234 6.33 41.35 37.03
C GLY A 234 5.35 42.17 36.20
N GLU A 235 4.65 43.09 36.86
CA GLU A 235 4.04 44.26 36.23
C GLU A 235 5.12 45.15 35.60
N ARG A 236 4.97 45.47 34.31
CA ARG A 236 4.98 46.86 33.84
C ARG A 236 4.30 46.99 32.49
#